data_AF-A0ABD0JJR0-F1
#
_entry.id   AF-A0ABD0JJR0-F1
#
_cell.length_a   1.000
_cell.length_b   1.000
_cell.length_c   1.000
_cell.angle_alpha   90.00
_cell.angle_beta   90.00
_cell.angle_gamma   90.00
#
_symmetry.space_group_name_H-M   'P 1'
#
loop_
_entity.id
_entity.type
_entity.pdbx_description
1 polymer ?
#
loop_
_entity_poly.entity_id
_entity_poly.type
_entity_poly.pdbx_seq_one_letter_code
_entity_poly.pdbx_strand_id
1 'polypeptide(L)'
;CMSWTWFLSNLMQFYWVAPLALVPLAFHKKAVWPRIVGLAVVGMFVLVHVVMTVVLELDVNGDVLRRQSEYFWIIFQQPYCRVAPFAIGLGLGYLLDRTNFRFCMGKAVVCIGWVTAFATSTTLTLITYDENQHLLEDATGWSRTSRVVHETLQRPLWGLVVCWVVFACTTEHGGPINRFLSWRGFLPLSRLTYCVYLLHPVVILCDLFAYRVFAYFTIGYV
;
A
#
# COMPACT_ATOMS: atom_id res chain seq x y z
N CYS A 1 -9.20 -18.35 -15.02
CA CYS A 1 -8.25 -17.30 -14.56
C CYS A 1 -7.93 -17.55 -13.09
N MET A 2 -6.69 -17.37 -12.62
CA MET A 2 -6.36 -17.50 -11.19
C MET A 2 -6.86 -16.28 -10.43
N SER A 3 -7.78 -16.45 -9.46
CA SER A 3 -8.47 -15.35 -8.78
C SER A 3 -7.52 -14.39 -8.07
N TRP A 4 -6.40 -14.89 -7.53
CA TRP A 4 -5.40 -14.07 -6.83
C TRP A 4 -4.54 -13.21 -7.75
N THR A 5 -4.50 -13.44 -9.06
CA THR A 5 -3.61 -12.70 -9.98
C THR A 5 -4.07 -11.28 -10.32
N TRP A 6 -5.16 -10.80 -9.72
CA TRP A 6 -5.69 -9.44 -9.91
C TRP A 6 -4.62 -8.35 -9.68
N PHE A 7 -3.72 -8.55 -8.72
CA PHE A 7 -2.66 -7.58 -8.43
C PHE A 7 -1.67 -7.44 -9.60
N LEU A 8 -1.35 -8.54 -10.29
CA LEU A 8 -0.46 -8.52 -11.45
C LEU A 8 -1.10 -7.76 -12.63
N SER A 9 -2.42 -7.93 -12.80
CA SER A 9 -3.20 -7.14 -13.77
C SER A 9 -3.13 -5.65 -13.45
N ASN A 10 -3.31 -5.27 -12.19
CA ASN A 10 -3.22 -3.87 -11.77
C ASN A 10 -1.82 -3.29 -11.98
N LEU A 11 -0.76 -4.05 -11.67
CA LEU A 11 0.61 -3.63 -11.93
C LEU A 11 0.87 -3.36 -13.41
N MET A 12 0.38 -4.21 -14.31
CA MET A 12 0.49 -3.98 -15.75
C MET A 12 -0.21 -2.68 -16.15
N GLN A 13 -1.43 -2.45 -15.68
CA GLN A 13 -2.18 -1.22 -15.96
C GLN A 13 -1.43 0.02 -15.45
N PHE A 14 -0.88 -0.03 -14.24
CA PHE A 14 -0.08 1.06 -13.68
C PHE A 14 1.19 1.31 -14.49
N TYR A 15 1.86 0.26 -14.95
CA TYR A 15 3.03 0.36 -15.82
C TYR A 15 2.72 1.07 -17.13
N TRP A 16 1.57 0.79 -17.75
CA TRP A 16 1.12 1.46 -18.97
C TRP A 16 0.82 2.94 -18.77
N VAL A 17 0.31 3.30 -17.59
CA VAL A 17 -0.07 4.67 -17.24
C VAL A 17 1.13 5.48 -16.70
N ALA A 18 2.15 4.82 -16.17
CA ALA A 18 3.35 5.46 -15.61
C ALA A 18 4.03 6.50 -16.52
N PRO A 19 4.20 6.26 -17.85
CA PRO A 19 4.81 7.22 -18.76
C PRO A 19 4.09 8.57 -18.80
N LEU A 20 2.78 8.62 -18.55
CA LEU A 20 2.03 9.89 -18.52
C LEU A 20 2.52 10.82 -17.42
N ALA A 21 2.96 10.27 -16.29
CA ALA A 21 3.59 11.04 -15.22
C ALA A 21 5.10 11.21 -15.46
N LEU A 22 5.81 10.15 -15.85
CA LEU A 22 7.27 10.14 -15.94
C LEU A 22 7.83 10.94 -17.12
N VAL A 23 7.20 10.91 -18.29
CA VAL A 23 7.69 11.62 -19.49
C VAL A 23 7.76 13.14 -19.26
N PRO A 24 6.70 13.82 -18.77
CA PRO A 24 6.79 15.23 -18.41
C PRO A 24 7.85 15.52 -17.34
N LEU A 25 8.08 14.60 -16.40
CA LEU A 25 9.07 14.76 -15.33
C LEU A 25 10.52 14.61 -15.83
N ALA A 26 10.76 13.76 -16.84
CA ALA A 26 12.09 13.38 -17.30
C ALA A 26 12.67 14.27 -18.43
N PHE A 27 11.85 14.70 -19.40
CA PHE A 27 12.37 15.20 -20.68
C PHE A 27 12.91 16.65 -20.65
N HIS A 28 12.46 17.50 -19.74
CA HIS A 28 12.90 18.91 -19.71
C HIS A 28 13.30 19.37 -18.31
N LYS A 29 14.48 18.92 -17.84
CA LYS A 29 15.01 19.28 -16.51
C LYS A 29 15.09 20.80 -16.25
N LYS A 30 15.17 21.63 -17.31
CA LYS A 30 15.23 23.11 -17.23
C LYS A 30 13.85 23.79 -17.26
N ALA A 31 12.84 23.22 -17.93
CA ALA A 31 11.52 23.84 -18.03
C ALA A 31 10.67 23.57 -16.78
N VAL A 32 9.89 24.55 -16.33
CA VAL A 32 9.02 24.40 -15.14
C VAL A 32 7.70 23.72 -15.51
N TRP A 33 7.11 24.09 -16.64
CA TRP A 33 5.77 23.64 -17.06
C TRP A 33 5.58 22.11 -17.15
N PRO A 34 6.46 21.32 -17.79
CA PRO A 34 6.26 19.87 -17.87
C PRO A 34 6.38 19.18 -16.51
N ARG A 35 7.08 19.78 -15.53
CA ARG A 35 7.08 19.29 -14.14
C ARG A 35 5.74 19.49 -13.46
N ILE A 36 5.13 20.65 -13.67
CA ILE A 36 3.79 20.94 -13.14
C ILE A 36 2.80 19.92 -13.70
N VAL A 37 2.88 19.63 -14.99
CA VAL A 37 2.04 18.61 -15.64
C VAL A 37 2.28 17.23 -15.01
N GLY A 38 3.52 16.78 -14.88
CA GLY A 38 3.81 15.47 -14.28
C GLY A 38 3.36 15.33 -12.82
N LEU A 39 3.59 16.37 -12.00
CA LEU A 39 3.12 16.40 -10.62
C LEU A 39 1.59 16.48 -10.53
N ALA A 40 0.93 17.18 -11.46
CA ALA A 40 -0.52 17.22 -11.55
C ALA A 40 -1.10 15.85 -11.90
N VAL A 41 -0.46 15.08 -12.79
CA VAL A 41 -0.85 13.70 -13.10
C VAL A 41 -0.70 12.78 -11.88
N VAL A 42 0.41 12.90 -11.13
CA VAL A 42 0.58 12.17 -9.87
C VAL A 42 -0.51 12.53 -8.86
N GLY A 43 -0.81 13.82 -8.70
CA GLY A 43 -1.89 14.30 -7.83
C GLY A 43 -3.26 13.81 -8.29
N MET A 44 -3.50 13.74 -9.60
CA MET A 44 -4.72 13.20 -10.19
C MET A 44 -4.92 11.72 -9.82
N PHE A 45 -3.87 10.89 -9.86
CA PHE A 45 -3.99 9.49 -9.45
C PHE A 45 -4.34 9.34 -7.98
N VAL A 46 -3.73 10.15 -7.10
CA VAL A 46 -4.09 10.16 -5.68
C VAL A 46 -5.55 10.62 -5.48
N LEU A 47 -5.99 11.64 -6.24
CA LEU A 47 -7.37 12.10 -6.20
C LEU A 47 -8.37 11.03 -6.67
N VAL A 48 -8.08 10.35 -7.78
CA VAL A 48 -8.88 9.23 -8.29
C VAL A 48 -9.02 8.14 -7.23
N HIS A 49 -7.92 7.79 -6.57
CA HIS A 49 -7.94 6.84 -5.46
C HIS A 49 -8.87 7.28 -4.34
N VAL A 50 -8.73 8.52 -3.85
CA VAL A 50 -9.53 9.03 -2.74
C VAL A 50 -11.02 9.06 -3.11
N VAL A 51 -11.36 9.65 -4.26
CA VAL A 51 -12.75 9.80 -4.70
C VAL A 51 -13.41 8.45 -4.93
N MET A 52 -12.76 7.56 -5.68
CA MET A 52 -13.35 6.26 -6.00
C MET A 52 -13.49 5.38 -4.76
N THR A 53 -12.52 5.39 -3.85
CA THR A 53 -12.62 4.61 -2.61
C THR A 53 -13.73 5.12 -1.72
N VAL A 54 -13.89 6.45 -1.57
CA VAL A 54 -15.00 7.02 -0.79
C VAL A 54 -16.36 6.68 -1.41
N VAL A 55 -16.52 6.85 -2.72
CA VAL A 55 -17.80 6.59 -3.40
C VAL A 55 -18.22 5.13 -3.27
N LEU A 56 -17.29 4.20 -3.47
CA LEU A 56 -17.59 2.77 -3.41
C LEU A 56 -17.78 2.26 -1.97
N GLU A 57 -17.00 2.78 -1.02
CA GLU A 57 -17.13 2.39 0.38
C GLU A 57 -18.43 2.92 1.01
N LEU A 58 -18.93 4.07 0.54
CA LEU A 58 -20.25 4.57 0.94
C LEU A 58 -21.41 3.66 0.47
N ASP A 59 -21.22 2.93 -0.63
CA ASP A 59 -22.21 2.01 -1.20
C ASP A 59 -22.12 0.62 -0.54
N VAL A 60 -20.91 0.03 -0.50
CA VAL A 60 -20.69 -1.33 0.05
C VAL A 60 -20.78 -1.35 1.58
N ASN A 61 -20.14 -0.37 2.24
CA ASN A 61 -20.03 -0.26 3.70
C ASN A 61 -19.61 -1.58 4.36
N GLY A 62 -18.45 -2.10 3.97
CA GLY A 62 -17.94 -3.42 4.33
C GLY A 62 -16.42 -3.49 4.30
N ASP A 63 -15.85 -4.63 4.69
CA ASP A 63 -14.40 -4.84 4.66
C ASP A 63 -14.05 -6.26 4.19
N VAL A 64 -12.78 -6.65 4.35
CA VAL A 64 -12.28 -7.96 3.92
C VAL A 64 -12.94 -9.12 4.70
N LEU A 65 -13.39 -8.87 5.93
CA LEU A 65 -13.98 -9.88 6.81
C LEU A 65 -15.51 -9.80 6.83
N ARG A 66 -16.08 -8.60 6.64
CA ARG A 66 -17.51 -8.31 6.62
C ARG A 66 -17.96 -7.96 5.21
N ARG A 67 -18.86 -8.77 4.63
CA ARG A 67 -19.25 -8.69 3.20
C ARG A 67 -18.08 -8.94 2.24
N GLN A 68 -17.23 -9.91 2.59
CA GLN A 68 -16.01 -10.28 1.87
C GLN A 68 -16.19 -10.38 0.35
N SER A 69 -17.28 -10.98 -0.14
CA SER A 69 -17.53 -11.17 -1.58
C SER A 69 -17.66 -9.82 -2.30
N GLU A 70 -18.61 -8.99 -1.91
CA GLU A 70 -18.89 -7.70 -2.53
C GLU A 70 -17.70 -6.76 -2.43
N TYR A 71 -17.11 -6.65 -1.23
CA TYR A 71 -15.93 -5.82 -1.00
C TYR A 71 -14.74 -6.27 -1.87
N PHE A 72 -14.52 -7.59 -1.99
CA PHE A 72 -13.41 -8.11 -2.79
C PHE A 72 -13.54 -7.72 -4.27
N TRP A 73 -14.74 -7.85 -4.84
CA TRP A 73 -14.98 -7.58 -6.25
C TRP A 73 -15.08 -6.09 -6.57
N ILE A 74 -15.67 -5.29 -5.69
CA ILE A 74 -16.01 -3.87 -5.95
C ILE A 74 -14.90 -2.93 -5.50
N ILE A 75 -14.17 -3.23 -4.42
CA ILE A 75 -13.20 -2.28 -3.84
C ILE A 75 -11.79 -2.88 -3.85
N PHE A 76 -11.65 -4.10 -3.35
CA PHE A 76 -10.33 -4.67 -3.09
C PHE A 76 -9.52 -4.89 -4.36
N GLN A 77 -10.08 -5.45 -5.43
CA GLN A 77 -9.29 -5.74 -6.64
C GLN A 77 -9.16 -4.55 -7.59
N GLN A 78 -9.93 -3.48 -7.41
CA GLN A 78 -10.05 -2.43 -8.41
C GLN A 78 -8.77 -1.57 -8.52
N PRO A 79 -8.31 -1.25 -9.73
CA PRO A 79 -7.05 -0.52 -9.94
C PRO A 79 -7.12 0.91 -9.41
N TYR A 80 -8.26 1.59 -9.60
CA TYR A 80 -8.43 2.98 -9.16
C TYR A 80 -8.45 3.12 -7.63
N CYS A 81 -8.91 2.12 -6.87
CA CYS A 81 -8.82 2.08 -5.40
C CYS A 81 -7.43 1.70 -4.88
N ARG A 82 -6.44 1.52 -5.76
CA ARG A 82 -5.07 1.10 -5.41
C ARG A 82 -3.96 1.89 -6.07
N VAL A 83 -4.30 2.90 -6.87
CA VAL A 83 -3.31 3.66 -7.63
C VAL A 83 -2.52 4.65 -6.76
N ALA A 84 -3.02 5.04 -5.58
CA ALA A 84 -2.35 6.05 -4.75
C ALA A 84 -0.93 5.66 -4.29
N PRO A 85 -0.67 4.47 -3.69
CA PRO A 85 0.69 4.08 -3.31
C PRO A 85 1.67 4.10 -4.49
N PHE A 86 1.19 3.70 -5.67
CA PHE A 86 1.97 3.75 -6.90
C PHE A 86 2.32 5.19 -7.30
N ALA A 87 1.34 6.10 -7.28
CA ALA A 87 1.54 7.50 -7.58
C ALA A 87 2.51 8.19 -6.59
N ILE A 88 2.40 7.88 -5.29
CA ILE A 88 3.30 8.39 -4.25
C ILE A 88 4.74 7.90 -4.51
N GLY A 89 4.90 6.64 -4.91
CA GLY A 89 6.20 6.09 -5.31
C GLY A 89 6.80 6.79 -6.54
N LEU A 90 5.99 7.11 -7.55
CA LEU A 90 6.44 7.91 -8.71
C LEU A 90 6.92 9.29 -8.29
N GLY A 91 6.18 9.96 -7.40
CA GLY A 91 6.57 11.25 -6.84
C GLY A 91 7.90 11.19 -6.09
N LEU A 92 8.09 10.16 -5.25
CA LEU A 92 9.36 9.92 -4.55
C LEU A 92 10.51 9.68 -5.53
N GLY A 93 10.31 8.81 -6.53
CA GLY A 93 11.34 8.51 -7.53
C GLY A 93 11.82 9.77 -8.26
N TYR A 94 10.89 10.66 -8.61
CA TYR A 94 11.23 11.97 -9.18
C TYR A 94 11.99 12.87 -8.20
N LEU A 95 11.59 12.93 -6.93
CA LEU A 95 12.29 13.70 -5.90
C LEU A 95 13.74 13.23 -5.72
N LEU A 96 13.96 11.91 -5.74
CA LEU A 96 15.29 11.31 -5.62
C LEU A 96 16.18 11.59 -6.84
N ASP A 97 15.64 11.47 -8.08
CA ASP A 97 16.39 11.85 -9.29
C ASP A 97 16.80 13.33 -9.25
N ARG A 98 15.90 14.20 -8.79
CA ARG A 98 16.16 15.64 -8.71
C ARG A 98 17.23 16.02 -7.70
N THR A 99 17.25 15.33 -6.57
CA THR A 99 18.22 15.57 -5.50
C THR A 99 19.54 14.83 -5.76
N ASN A 100 19.66 14.07 -6.86
CA ASN A 100 20.77 13.14 -7.10
C ASN A 100 21.05 12.25 -5.87
N PHE A 101 19.98 11.83 -5.18
CA PHE A 101 20.05 11.06 -3.93
C PHE A 101 20.81 11.75 -2.78
N ARG A 102 21.13 13.04 -2.92
CA ARG A 102 21.84 13.84 -1.91
C ARG A 102 20.87 14.84 -1.30
N PHE A 103 20.49 14.59 -0.06
CA PHE A 103 19.60 15.48 0.67
C PHE A 103 20.05 15.57 2.13
N CYS A 104 20.60 16.71 2.55
CA CYS A 104 21.08 16.90 3.91
C CYS A 104 19.92 17.25 4.84
N MET A 105 19.59 16.38 5.80
CA MET A 105 18.56 16.63 6.81
C MET A 105 19.16 16.84 8.19
N GLY A 106 18.53 17.72 8.97
CA GLY A 106 18.82 17.81 10.39
C GLY A 106 18.43 16.52 11.11
N LYS A 107 19.21 16.11 12.12
CA LYS A 107 18.95 14.89 12.92
C LYS A 107 17.54 14.86 13.52
N ALA A 108 16.99 16.03 13.89
CA ALA A 108 15.63 16.15 14.40
C ALA A 108 14.56 15.73 13.38
N VAL A 109 14.70 16.17 12.11
CA VAL A 109 13.76 15.82 11.03
C VAL A 109 13.77 14.32 10.76
N VAL A 110 14.97 13.73 10.74
CA VAL A 110 15.14 12.28 10.56
C VAL A 110 14.49 11.50 11.70
N CYS A 111 14.71 11.93 12.95
CA CYS A 111 14.10 11.31 14.13
C CYS A 111 12.57 11.41 14.08
N ILE A 112 12.03 12.59 13.81
CA ILE A 112 10.58 12.80 13.68
C ILE A 112 10.02 11.90 12.57
N GLY A 113 10.65 11.84 11.40
CA GLY A 113 10.19 11.00 10.30
C GLY A 113 10.21 9.50 10.63
N TRP A 114 11.22 9.01 11.36
CA TRP A 114 11.22 7.62 11.84
C TRP A 114 10.11 7.36 12.85
N VAL A 115 9.95 8.24 13.84
CA VAL A 115 8.89 8.12 14.86
C VAL A 115 7.51 8.13 14.20
N THR A 116 7.26 9.05 13.26
CA THR A 116 5.97 9.11 12.55
C THR A 116 5.75 7.90 11.65
N ALA A 117 6.79 7.38 10.99
CA ALA A 117 6.70 6.17 10.17
C ALA A 117 6.35 4.92 11.02
N PHE A 118 7.02 4.74 12.17
CA PHE A 118 6.73 3.63 13.08
C PHE A 118 5.37 3.77 13.74
N ALA A 119 5.00 4.98 14.19
CA ALA A 119 3.69 5.23 14.77
C ALA A 119 2.58 4.98 13.74
N THR A 120 2.70 5.52 12.52
CA THR A 120 1.69 5.35 11.46
C THR A 120 1.56 3.89 11.05
N SER A 121 2.67 3.16 10.81
CA SER A 121 2.60 1.74 10.45
C SER A 121 1.94 0.91 11.54
N THR A 122 2.33 1.10 12.80
CA THR A 122 1.77 0.37 13.95
C THR A 122 0.28 0.66 14.09
N THR A 123 -0.12 1.93 14.05
CA THR A 123 -1.53 2.34 14.12
C THR A 123 -2.33 1.71 12.99
N LEU A 124 -1.89 1.81 11.74
CA LEU A 124 -2.61 1.22 10.61
C LEU A 124 -2.79 -0.31 10.73
N THR A 125 -1.82 -1.02 11.31
CA THR A 125 -1.93 -2.47 11.49
C THR A 125 -2.80 -2.89 12.67
N LEU A 126 -2.79 -2.12 13.77
CA LEU A 126 -3.46 -2.51 15.01
C LEU A 126 -4.88 -1.95 15.12
N ILE A 127 -5.18 -0.85 14.45
CA ILE A 127 -6.47 -0.17 14.57
C ILE A 127 -7.63 -1.08 14.14
N THR A 128 -7.42 -1.96 13.16
CA THR A 128 -8.44 -2.91 12.68
C THR A 128 -8.79 -3.99 13.70
N TYR A 129 -8.01 -4.18 14.77
CA TYR A 129 -8.35 -5.13 15.83
C TYR A 129 -9.68 -4.78 16.51
N ASP A 130 -9.88 -3.49 16.81
CA ASP A 130 -11.09 -3.00 17.47
C ASP A 130 -12.35 -3.20 16.60
N GLU A 131 -12.21 -3.04 15.29
CA GLU A 131 -13.30 -3.32 14.35
C GLU A 131 -13.63 -4.82 14.29
N ASN A 132 -12.60 -5.67 14.34
CA ASN A 132 -12.72 -7.10 14.10
C ASN A 132 -12.97 -7.93 15.37
N GLN A 133 -13.03 -7.31 16.55
CA GLN A 133 -13.26 -8.03 17.80
C GLN A 133 -14.69 -8.63 17.88
N HIS A 134 -15.66 -8.02 17.19
CA HIS A 134 -17.07 -8.41 17.22
C HIS A 134 -17.63 -8.68 15.81
N LEU A 135 -16.93 -9.47 14.99
CA LEU A 135 -17.31 -9.79 13.60
C LEU A 135 -18.75 -10.31 13.41
N LEU A 136 -19.36 -10.91 14.45
CA LEU A 136 -20.71 -11.48 14.41
C LEU A 136 -21.79 -10.51 14.92
N GLU A 137 -21.42 -9.38 15.52
CA GLU A 137 -22.34 -8.39 16.07
C GLU A 137 -22.24 -7.11 15.24
N ASP A 138 -23.07 -7.02 14.18
CA ASP A 138 -23.08 -5.87 13.27
C ASP A 138 -23.31 -4.50 13.96
N ALA A 139 -23.82 -4.51 15.18
CA ALA A 139 -24.16 -3.34 15.99
C ALA A 139 -22.98 -2.70 16.74
N THR A 140 -21.86 -3.40 16.94
CA THR A 140 -20.75 -2.94 17.79
C THR A 140 -19.51 -2.48 17.01
N GLY A 141 -19.48 -2.67 15.69
CA GLY A 141 -18.40 -2.16 14.84
C GLY A 141 -18.42 -0.63 14.66
N TRP A 142 -17.35 -0.12 14.06
CA TRP A 142 -17.11 1.29 13.74
C TRP A 142 -18.27 1.95 13.01
N SER A 143 -18.36 3.27 13.20
CA SER A 143 -19.25 4.10 12.41
C SER A 143 -18.88 4.00 10.91
N ARG A 144 -19.88 4.13 10.03
CA ARG A 144 -19.68 4.12 8.57
C ARG A 144 -18.59 5.11 8.14
N THR A 145 -18.59 6.31 8.73
CA THR A 145 -17.60 7.35 8.40
C THR A 145 -16.19 6.93 8.80
N SER A 146 -16.00 6.33 9.97
CA SER A 146 -14.70 5.81 10.41
C SER A 146 -14.16 4.74 9.45
N ARG A 147 -15.01 3.80 9.00
CA ARG A 147 -14.62 2.78 8.01
C ARG A 147 -14.19 3.40 6.68
N VAL A 148 -14.99 4.31 6.13
CA VAL A 148 -14.69 5.00 4.87
C VAL A 148 -13.35 5.74 4.95
N VAL A 149 -13.12 6.46 6.04
CA VAL A 149 -11.86 7.20 6.27
C VAL A 149 -10.68 6.23 6.34
N HIS A 150 -10.81 5.15 7.11
CA HIS A 150 -9.77 4.14 7.23
C HIS A 150 -9.43 3.50 5.88
N GLU A 151 -10.45 3.02 5.15
CA GLU A 151 -10.27 2.34 3.87
C GLU A 151 -9.65 3.23 2.80
N THR A 152 -10.01 4.51 2.81
CA THR A 152 -9.49 5.49 1.87
C THR A 152 -8.03 5.85 2.17
N LEU A 153 -7.66 6.01 3.45
CA LEU A 153 -6.36 6.54 3.86
C LEU A 153 -5.30 5.47 4.13
N GLN A 154 -5.68 4.24 4.51
CA GLN A 154 -4.72 3.21 4.91
C GLN A 154 -3.69 2.92 3.81
N ARG A 155 -4.14 2.84 2.56
CA ARG A 155 -3.32 2.52 1.39
C ARG A 155 -2.29 3.63 1.11
N PRO A 156 -2.68 4.91 0.90
CA PRO A 156 -1.71 5.98 0.69
C PRO A 156 -0.78 6.23 1.88
N LEU A 157 -1.28 6.14 3.11
CA LEU A 157 -0.45 6.29 4.31
C LEU A 157 0.61 5.19 4.40
N TRP A 158 0.25 3.94 4.13
CA TRP A 158 1.21 2.85 4.02
C TRP A 158 2.27 3.11 2.94
N GLY A 159 1.83 3.59 1.77
CA GLY A 159 2.73 4.02 0.70
C GLY A 159 3.71 5.10 1.14
N LEU A 160 3.26 6.10 1.90
CA LEU A 160 4.11 7.17 2.46
C LEU A 160 5.12 6.64 3.47
N VAL A 161 4.70 5.72 4.35
CA VAL A 161 5.62 5.07 5.30
C VAL A 161 6.75 4.35 4.56
N VAL A 162 6.41 3.53 3.56
CA VAL A 162 7.41 2.83 2.75
C VAL A 162 8.29 3.82 1.99
N CYS A 163 7.70 4.89 1.45
CA CYS A 163 8.44 5.95 0.76
C CYS A 163 9.44 6.66 1.70
N TRP A 164 9.07 6.92 2.96
CA TRP A 164 9.98 7.47 3.95
C TRP A 164 11.15 6.53 4.22
N VAL A 165 10.90 5.22 4.40
CA VAL A 165 11.96 4.23 4.61
C VAL A 165 12.93 4.22 3.43
N VAL A 166 12.42 4.20 2.20
CA VAL A 166 13.25 4.24 0.98
C VAL A 166 14.04 5.56 0.91
N PHE A 167 13.39 6.70 1.15
CA PHE A 167 14.03 8.02 1.13
C PHE A 167 15.16 8.13 2.16
N ALA A 168 14.91 7.73 3.41
CA ALA A 168 15.91 7.76 4.48
C ALA A 168 17.10 6.82 4.18
N CYS A 169 16.84 5.61 3.67
CA CYS A 169 17.90 4.67 3.34
C CYS A 169 18.76 5.13 2.15
N THR A 170 18.14 5.71 1.12
CA THR A 170 18.85 6.17 -0.08
C THR A 170 19.62 7.47 0.13
N THR A 171 19.19 8.33 1.06
CA THR A 171 19.87 9.60 1.39
C THR A 171 20.91 9.47 2.51
N GLU A 172 21.33 8.25 2.86
CA GLU A 172 22.30 7.94 3.94
C GLU A 172 21.80 8.22 5.38
N HIS A 173 20.51 8.51 5.58
CA HIS A 173 19.91 8.75 6.90
C HIS A 173 19.28 7.49 7.53
N GLY A 174 19.45 6.32 6.92
CA GLY A 174 18.82 5.06 7.35
C GLY A 174 19.57 4.28 8.44
N GLY A 175 20.84 4.61 8.70
CA GLY A 175 21.63 4.02 9.80
C GLY A 175 21.54 2.48 9.89
N PRO A 176 21.11 1.91 11.04
CA PRO A 176 21.03 0.46 11.22
C PRO A 176 19.98 -0.20 10.32
N ILE A 177 18.88 0.49 10.02
CA ILE A 177 17.79 -0.03 9.18
C ILE A 177 18.28 -0.23 7.75
N ASN A 178 19.07 0.71 7.22
CA ASN A 178 19.68 0.56 5.90
C ASN A 178 20.63 -0.64 5.84
N ARG A 179 21.43 -0.86 6.91
CA ARG A 179 22.34 -2.01 7.00
C ARG A 179 21.59 -3.34 6.99
N PHE A 180 20.46 -3.41 7.70
CA PHE A 180 19.60 -4.59 7.74
C PHE A 180 18.94 -4.84 6.37
N LEU A 181 18.30 -3.83 5.79
CA LEU A 181 17.60 -3.95 4.50
C LEU A 181 18.55 -4.24 3.33
N SER A 182 19.80 -3.78 3.41
CA SER A 182 20.84 -4.03 2.40
C SER A 182 21.54 -5.39 2.58
N TRP A 183 21.05 -6.26 3.45
CA TRP A 183 21.69 -7.55 3.71
C TRP A 183 21.56 -8.49 2.50
N ARG A 184 22.70 -9.06 2.07
CA ARG A 184 22.77 -9.95 0.89
C ARG A 184 21.93 -11.22 1.02
N GLY A 185 21.57 -11.64 2.23
CA GLY A 185 20.66 -12.76 2.46
C GLY A 185 19.27 -12.54 1.84
N PHE A 186 18.85 -11.28 1.65
CA PHE A 186 17.57 -10.96 1.03
C PHE A 186 17.57 -11.04 -0.51
N LEU A 187 18.73 -11.16 -1.19
CA LEU A 187 18.77 -11.31 -2.64
C LEU A 187 18.01 -12.55 -3.17
N PRO A 188 18.25 -13.78 -2.67
CA PRO A 188 17.49 -14.94 -3.12
C PRO A 188 16.00 -14.81 -2.78
N LEU A 189 15.67 -14.29 -1.60
CA LEU A 189 14.29 -14.05 -1.18
C LEU A 189 13.57 -13.09 -2.12
N SER A 190 14.21 -11.96 -2.47
CA SER A 190 13.68 -10.96 -3.38
C SER A 190 13.33 -11.56 -4.75
N ARG A 191 14.17 -12.46 -5.28
CA ARG A 191 13.90 -13.15 -6.56
C ARG A 191 12.75 -14.16 -6.47
N LEU A 192 12.57 -14.78 -5.29
CA LEU A 192 11.51 -15.76 -5.06
C LEU A 192 10.14 -15.12 -4.78
N THR A 193 10.08 -13.85 -4.39
CA THR A 193 8.81 -13.16 -4.05
C THR A 193 7.73 -13.33 -5.11
N TYR A 194 8.08 -13.25 -6.40
CA TYR A 194 7.14 -13.44 -7.49
C TYR A 194 6.61 -14.88 -7.58
N CYS A 195 7.48 -15.88 -7.47
CA CYS A 195 7.09 -17.29 -7.48
C CYS A 195 6.23 -17.62 -6.25
N VAL A 196 6.62 -17.14 -5.08
CA VAL A 196 5.85 -17.30 -3.84
C VAL A 196 4.48 -16.65 -3.98
N TYR A 197 4.41 -15.44 -4.54
CA TYR A 197 3.14 -14.76 -4.78
C TYR A 197 2.20 -15.57 -5.69
N LEU A 198 2.70 -16.23 -6.74
CA LEU A 198 1.86 -17.07 -7.61
C LEU A 198 1.41 -18.38 -6.95
N LEU A 199 2.29 -19.00 -6.14
CA LEU A 199 2.07 -20.34 -5.59
C LEU A 199 1.40 -20.34 -4.21
N HIS A 200 1.50 -19.27 -3.42
CA HIS A 200 1.02 -19.26 -2.04
C HIS A 200 -0.46 -19.68 -1.89
N PRO A 201 -1.42 -19.26 -2.74
CA PRO A 201 -2.81 -19.63 -2.54
C PRO A 201 -3.03 -21.09 -2.87
N VAL A 202 -2.27 -21.65 -3.82
CA VAL A 202 -2.31 -23.07 -4.15
C VAL A 202 -1.86 -23.90 -2.96
N VAL A 203 -0.73 -23.52 -2.33
CA VAL A 203 -0.22 -24.21 -1.14
C VAL A 203 -1.22 -24.14 0.01
N ILE A 204 -1.78 -22.95 0.28
CA ILE A 204 -2.79 -22.75 1.33
C ILE A 204 -4.03 -23.61 1.06
N LEU A 205 -4.54 -23.61 -0.17
CA LEU A 205 -5.71 -24.40 -0.53
C LEU A 205 -5.42 -25.91 -0.44
N CYS A 206 -4.27 -26.37 -0.91
CA CYS A 206 -3.87 -27.77 -0.78
C CYS A 206 -3.80 -28.22 0.69
N ASP A 207 -3.24 -27.39 1.57
CA ASP A 207 -3.20 -27.66 3.01
C ASP A 207 -4.61 -27.70 3.60
N LEU A 208 -5.43 -26.68 3.31
CA LEU A 208 -6.83 -26.61 3.75
C LEU A 208 -7.67 -27.82 3.32
N PHE A 209 -7.52 -28.27 2.07
CA PHE A 209 -8.24 -29.45 1.56
C PHE A 209 -7.64 -30.79 2.03
N ALA A 210 -6.39 -30.79 2.52
CA ALA A 210 -5.79 -31.97 3.13
C ALA A 210 -6.32 -32.22 4.56
N TYR A 211 -6.79 -31.18 5.26
CA TYR A 211 -7.46 -31.36 6.56
C TYR A 211 -8.78 -32.11 6.41
N ARG A 212 -8.89 -33.26 7.08
CA ARG A 212 -10.11 -34.10 7.14
C ARG A 212 -11.03 -33.77 8.32
N VAL A 213 -10.67 -32.75 9.11
CA VAL A 213 -11.41 -32.33 10.32
C VAL A 213 -11.61 -30.81 10.23
N PHE A 214 -12.77 -30.31 10.65
CA PHE A 214 -13.04 -28.87 10.68
C PHE A 214 -11.97 -28.14 11.51
N ALA A 215 -11.39 -27.08 10.93
CA ALA A 215 -10.53 -26.17 11.69
C ALA A 215 -11.40 -25.38 12.68
N TYR A 216 -11.31 -25.72 13.96
CA TYR A 216 -11.98 -24.97 15.02
C TYR A 216 -11.17 -23.69 15.30
N PHE A 217 -11.64 -22.54 14.82
CA PHE A 217 -11.15 -21.25 15.32
C PHE A 217 -11.71 -21.07 16.73
N THR A 218 -10.88 -21.29 17.76
CA THR A 218 -11.25 -20.99 19.14
C THR A 218 -11.18 -19.47 19.34
N ILE A 219 -12.26 -18.77 19.01
CA ILE A 219 -12.43 -17.36 19.41
C ILE A 219 -12.75 -17.43 20.91
N GLY A 220 -11.72 -17.29 21.74
CA GLY A 220 -11.88 -17.18 23.19
C GLY A 220 -12.60 -15.88 23.50
N TYR A 221 -13.88 -15.97 23.87
CA TYR A 221 -14.58 -14.89 24.56
C TYR A 221 -13.97 -14.79 25.96
N VAL A 222 -13.19 -13.74 26.22
CA VAL A 222 -12.83 -13.28 27.56
C VAL A 222 -13.56 -11.97 27.81
#